data_AF-Q3KZ69-F1
#
_entry.id   AF-Q3KZ69-F1
#
_cell.length_a   1.000
_cell.length_b   1.000
_cell.length_c   1.000
_cell.angle_alpha   90.00
_cell.angle_beta   90.00
_cell.angle_gamma   90.00
#
_symmetry.space_group_name_H-M   'P 1'
#
loop_
_entity.id
_entity.type
_entity.pdbx_description
1 polymer ?
#
loop_
_entity_poly.entity_id
_entity_poly.type
_entity_poly.pdbx_seq_one_letter_code
_entity_poly.pdbx_strand_id
1 'polypeptide(L)'
;CKCDYYNGVVNAFWKSASAEYARRASGTIFVVLNGSAKLPFNENRTFGSVELPQLKYPKVKQLIVKLIHNLEDSIPRHTCESINLLRLSSKVKSSNISFSCINDPLEFKHYQCIQNPFNKQCRFASSANSNRFKTLLLLSSLFICSITNSFCRLN
;
A
#
# COMPACT_ATOMS: atom_id res chain seq x y z
N CYS A 1 -15.12 43.26 -3.02
CA CYS A 1 -15.23 41.80 -3.15
C CYS A 1 -14.03 41.28 -3.92
N LYS A 2 -13.02 40.74 -3.22
CA LYS A 2 -11.84 40.14 -3.86
C LYS A 2 -12.16 38.66 -4.12
N CYS A 3 -12.99 38.41 -5.13
CA CYS A 3 -13.23 37.05 -5.59
C CYS A 3 -11.92 36.56 -6.18
N ASP A 4 -11.34 35.53 -5.57
CA ASP A 4 -10.14 34.90 -6.07
C ASP A 4 -10.47 34.10 -7.34
N TYR A 5 -10.65 34.84 -8.44
CA TYR A 5 -11.09 34.33 -9.73
C TYR A 5 -10.23 33.15 -10.20
N TYR A 6 -8.91 33.25 -10.00
CA TYR A 6 -7.97 32.20 -10.37
C TYR A 6 -8.21 30.91 -9.58
N ASN A 7 -8.37 31.01 -8.25
CA ASN A 7 -8.72 29.86 -7.42
C ASN A 7 -10.09 29.27 -7.78
N GLY A 8 -11.04 30.12 -8.21
CA GLY A 8 -12.34 29.68 -8.73
C GLY A 8 -12.22 28.83 -10.00
N VAL A 9 -11.46 29.30 -11.00
CA VAL A 9 -11.25 28.61 -12.28
C VAL A 9 -10.50 27.29 -12.08
N VAL A 10 -9.40 27.30 -11.31
CA VAL A 10 -8.61 26.09 -11.02
C VAL A 10 -9.47 25.06 -10.29
N ASN A 11 -10.25 25.48 -9.30
CA ASN A 11 -11.16 24.58 -8.58
C ASN A 11 -12.25 24.01 -9.50
N ALA A 12 -12.85 24.82 -10.36
CA ALA A 12 -13.85 24.36 -11.32
C ALA A 12 -13.27 23.33 -12.28
N PHE A 13 -12.08 23.61 -12.83
CA PHE A 13 -11.35 22.69 -13.70
C PHE A 13 -11.14 21.33 -13.02
N TRP A 14 -10.56 21.31 -11.82
CA TRP A 14 -10.27 20.06 -11.12
C TRP A 14 -11.53 19.31 -10.71
N LYS A 15 -12.61 20.00 -10.31
CA LYS A 15 -13.89 19.35 -10.06
C LYS A 15 -14.43 18.65 -11.30
N SER A 16 -14.41 19.31 -12.46
CA SER A 16 -14.85 18.72 -13.72
C SER A 16 -13.98 17.54 -14.15
N ALA A 17 -12.65 17.70 -14.08
CA ALA A 17 -11.71 16.64 -14.43
C ALA A 17 -11.86 15.40 -13.52
N SER A 18 -11.93 15.60 -12.20
CA SER A 18 -12.14 14.53 -11.22
C SER A 18 -13.48 13.82 -11.43
N ALA A 19 -14.56 14.56 -11.67
CA ALA A 19 -15.87 13.96 -11.93
C ALA A 19 -15.83 13.05 -13.17
N GLU A 20 -15.24 13.53 -14.26
CA GLU A 20 -15.14 12.76 -15.50
C GLU A 20 -14.21 11.55 -15.36
N TYR A 21 -13.09 11.70 -14.64
CA TYR A 21 -12.18 10.60 -14.33
C TYR A 21 -12.90 9.48 -13.57
N ALA A 22 -13.61 9.82 -12.50
CA ALA A 22 -14.34 8.85 -11.68
C ALA A 22 -15.52 8.21 -12.44
N ARG A 23 -16.24 8.99 -13.25
CA ARG A 23 -17.33 8.48 -14.12
C ARG A 23 -16.81 7.47 -15.14
N ARG A 24 -15.58 7.65 -15.61
CA ARG A 24 -14.95 6.75 -16.59
C ARG A 24 -14.36 5.48 -15.95
N ALA A 25 -14.09 5.47 -14.65
CA ALA A 25 -13.50 4.33 -13.95
C ALA A 25 -14.34 3.04 -14.07
N SER A 26 -13.66 1.89 -14.05
CA SER A 26 -14.27 0.57 -14.17
C SER A 26 -13.45 -0.51 -13.48
N GLY A 27 -14.08 -1.64 -13.15
CA GLY A 27 -13.46 -2.80 -12.53
C GLY A 27 -13.12 -2.58 -11.06
N THR A 28 -11.93 -3.00 -10.65
CA THR A 28 -11.38 -2.76 -9.31
C THR A 28 -10.62 -1.44 -9.33
N ILE A 29 -11.01 -0.50 -8.46
CA ILE A 29 -10.32 0.76 -8.28
C ILE A 29 -9.52 0.77 -6.98
N PHE A 30 -8.44 1.56 -6.95
CA PHE A 30 -7.59 1.75 -5.79
C PHE A 30 -7.65 3.20 -5.34
N VAL A 31 -7.76 3.42 -4.03
CA VAL A 31 -7.75 4.75 -3.42
C VAL A 31 -6.64 4.78 -2.37
N VAL A 32 -5.69 5.69 -2.54
CA VAL A 32 -4.58 5.86 -1.61
C VAL A 32 -4.95 6.95 -0.60
N LEU A 33 -4.94 6.63 0.69
CA LEU A 33 -5.23 7.57 1.76
C LEU A 33 -4.06 7.63 2.75
N ASN A 34 -3.87 8.80 3.35
CA ASN A 34 -2.85 9.01 4.37
C ASN A 34 -3.44 8.74 5.76
N GLY A 35 -3.00 7.67 6.42
CA GLY A 35 -3.40 7.26 7.78
C GLY A 35 -2.80 8.13 8.89
N SER A 36 -1.66 8.78 8.64
CA SER A 36 -1.02 9.74 9.54
C SER A 36 -1.74 11.10 9.58
N ALA A 37 -2.54 11.41 8.57
CA ALA A 37 -3.31 12.65 8.48
C ALA A 37 -4.40 12.74 9.57
N LYS A 38 -4.77 13.96 9.96
CA LYS A 38 -5.84 14.19 10.95
C LYS A 38 -7.16 13.52 10.57
N LEU A 39 -7.48 13.50 9.27
CA LEU A 39 -8.70 12.92 8.73
C LEU A 39 -8.41 12.27 7.36
N PRO A 40 -8.12 10.96 7.30
CA PRO A 40 -7.76 10.28 6.06
C PRO A 40 -8.84 10.33 4.99
N PHE A 41 -10.11 10.22 5.40
CA PHE A 41 -11.27 10.36 4.52
C PHE A 41 -12.15 11.52 4.99
N ASN A 42 -12.39 12.47 4.09
CA ASN A 42 -13.26 13.61 4.33
C ASN A 42 -14.26 13.74 3.17
N GLU A 43 -15.54 13.70 3.50
CA GLU A 43 -16.64 13.79 2.54
C GLU A 43 -16.67 15.10 1.76
N ASN A 44 -16.12 16.17 2.33
CA ASN A 44 -16.10 17.49 1.72
C ASN A 44 -14.88 17.73 0.81
N ARG A 45 -13.96 16.76 0.71
CA ARG A 45 -12.80 16.83 -0.21
C ARG A 45 -13.17 16.23 -1.57
N THR A 46 -12.34 16.47 -2.58
CA THR A 46 -12.59 16.07 -3.98
C THR A 46 -13.00 14.60 -4.11
N PHE A 47 -12.27 13.68 -3.49
CA PHE A 47 -12.65 12.26 -3.53
C PHE A 47 -14.05 12.01 -2.96
N GLY A 48 -14.37 12.53 -1.77
CA GLY A 48 -15.65 12.29 -1.12
C GLY A 48 -16.84 13.00 -1.78
N SER A 49 -16.65 14.23 -2.24
CA SER A 49 -17.75 15.11 -2.72
C SER A 49 -17.95 15.05 -4.23
N VAL A 50 -16.91 14.73 -5.00
CA VAL A 50 -16.93 14.80 -6.47
C VAL A 50 -16.75 13.41 -7.07
N GLU A 51 -15.72 12.66 -6.68
CA GLU A 51 -15.36 11.41 -7.36
C GLU A 51 -16.21 10.22 -6.91
N LEU A 52 -16.34 10.02 -5.59
CA LEU A 52 -17.07 8.90 -5.00
C LEU A 52 -18.52 8.80 -5.51
N PRO A 53 -19.30 9.89 -5.66
CA PRO A 53 -20.66 9.83 -6.23
C PRO A 53 -20.73 9.35 -7.68
N GLN A 54 -19.65 9.48 -8.46
CA GLN A 54 -19.61 9.08 -9.88
C GLN A 54 -19.28 7.59 -10.06
N LEU A 55 -18.81 6.92 -9.01
CA LEU A 55 -18.54 5.48 -9.04
C LEU A 55 -19.85 4.71 -8.98
N LYS A 56 -20.14 3.93 -10.01
CA LYS A 56 -21.41 3.19 -10.15
C LYS A 56 -21.17 1.71 -10.45
N TYR A 57 -21.88 0.85 -9.73
CA TYR A 57 -22.09 -0.55 -10.13
C TYR A 57 -22.98 -0.60 -11.39
N PRO A 58 -22.79 -1.56 -12.33
CA PRO A 58 -21.81 -2.66 -12.34
C PRO A 58 -20.44 -2.28 -12.88
N LYS A 59 -20.26 -1.02 -13.31
CA LYS A 59 -19.03 -0.58 -13.97
C LYS A 59 -17.83 -0.67 -13.02
N VAL A 60 -17.97 -0.16 -11.80
CA VAL A 60 -17.03 -0.35 -10.70
C VAL A 60 -17.54 -1.48 -9.83
N LYS A 61 -16.73 -2.51 -9.63
CA LYS A 61 -17.08 -3.72 -8.88
C LYS A 61 -16.49 -3.72 -7.47
N GLN A 62 -15.32 -3.12 -7.32
CA GLN A 62 -14.58 -3.12 -6.06
C GLN A 62 -13.81 -1.82 -5.88
N LEU A 63 -13.79 -1.32 -4.65
CA LEU A 63 -12.93 -0.24 -4.20
C LEU A 63 -12.00 -0.77 -3.11
N ILE A 64 -10.69 -0.65 -3.34
CA ILE A 64 -9.66 -1.04 -2.39
C ILE A 64 -8.95 0.21 -1.88
N VAL A 65 -9.06 0.47 -0.59
CA VAL A 65 -8.30 1.52 0.08
C VAL A 65 -6.90 1.01 0.44
N LYS A 66 -5.88 1.77 0.09
CA LYS A 66 -4.49 1.60 0.51
C LYS A 66 -4.20 2.71 1.53
N LEU A 67 -4.28 2.37 2.82
CA LEU A 67 -4.06 3.34 3.90
C LEU A 67 -2.59 3.31 4.31
N ILE A 68 -1.90 4.42 4.14
CA ILE A 68 -0.45 4.52 4.29
C ILE A 68 -0.11 5.40 5.49
N HIS A 69 0.76 4.91 6.36
CA HIS A 69 1.36 5.67 7.43
C HIS A 69 2.78 6.12 7.07
N ASN A 70 3.19 7.26 7.62
CA ASN A 70 4.57 7.71 7.62
C ASN A 70 5.46 6.72 8.39
N LEU A 71 6.70 6.55 7.95
CA LEU A 71 7.64 5.62 8.59
C LEU A 71 8.06 6.05 10.00
N GLU A 72 7.91 7.33 10.32
CA GLU A 72 8.26 7.94 11.59
C GLU A 72 7.17 7.75 12.65
N ASP A 73 5.95 7.35 12.25
CA ASP A 73 4.86 7.12 13.17
C ASP A 73 5.18 5.93 14.08
N SER A 74 5.19 6.18 15.39
CA SER A 74 5.33 5.14 16.40
C SER A 74 4.03 4.36 16.61
N ILE A 75 2.89 5.04 16.45
CA ILE A 75 1.54 4.48 16.61
C ILE A 75 0.68 5.03 15.47
N PRO A 76 -0.04 4.18 14.73
CA PRO A 76 -0.91 4.63 13.65
C PRO A 76 -2.06 5.46 14.21
N ARG A 77 -2.26 6.67 13.66
CA ARG A 77 -3.34 7.57 14.08
C ARG A 77 -4.71 7.06 13.67
N HIS A 78 -4.81 6.51 12.46
CA HIS A 78 -6.03 5.94 11.91
C HIS A 78 -5.71 4.64 11.19
N THR A 79 -6.46 3.59 11.45
CA THR A 79 -6.35 2.31 10.74
C THR A 79 -7.56 2.10 9.84
N CYS A 80 -7.57 1.02 9.07
CA CYS A 80 -8.74 0.60 8.29
C CYS A 80 -10.02 0.42 9.13
N GLU A 81 -9.88 0.17 10.43
CA GLU A 81 -10.97 0.02 11.39
C GLU A 81 -11.44 1.36 11.99
N SER A 82 -10.75 2.47 11.70
CA SER A 82 -11.14 3.79 12.20
C SER A 82 -12.49 4.25 11.64
N ILE A 83 -13.25 4.97 12.47
CA ILE A 83 -14.64 5.37 12.19
C ILE A 83 -14.79 6.11 10.84
N ASN A 84 -13.84 6.97 10.47
CA ASN A 84 -13.91 7.69 9.20
C ASN A 84 -13.69 6.78 7.98
N LEU A 85 -12.93 5.68 8.11
CA LEU A 85 -12.75 4.66 7.07
C LEU A 85 -13.98 3.73 7.00
N LEU A 86 -14.57 3.38 8.15
CA LEU A 86 -15.83 2.64 8.20
C LEU A 86 -16.97 3.44 7.55
N ARG A 87 -17.02 4.75 7.73
CA ARG A 87 -17.99 5.63 7.07
C ARG A 87 -17.84 5.61 5.54
N LEU A 88 -16.61 5.61 5.03
CA LEU A 88 -16.33 5.41 3.60
C LEU A 88 -16.82 4.03 3.14
N SER A 89 -16.48 2.97 3.89
CA SER A 89 -16.92 1.58 3.62
C SER A 89 -18.43 1.49 3.48
N SER A 90 -19.19 2.08 4.42
CA SER A 90 -20.66 2.09 4.38
C SER A 90 -21.22 2.76 3.12
N LYS A 91 -20.66 3.91 2.69
CA LYS A 91 -21.10 4.61 1.47
C LYS A 91 -20.81 3.83 0.19
N VAL A 92 -19.66 3.18 0.13
CA VAL A 92 -19.27 2.35 -1.03
C VAL A 92 -20.20 1.14 -1.12
N LYS A 93 -20.39 0.44 0.01
CA LYS A 93 -21.26 -0.74 0.09
C LYS A 93 -22.71 -0.42 -0.20
N SER A 94 -23.23 0.74 0.22
CA SER A 94 -24.60 1.17 -0.11
C SER A 94 -24.82 1.42 -1.62
N SER A 95 -23.74 1.50 -2.41
CA SER A 95 -23.78 1.62 -3.86
C SER A 95 -23.58 0.28 -4.58
N ASN A 96 -23.69 -0.85 -3.86
CA ASN A 96 -23.44 -2.22 -4.34
C ASN A 96 -22.01 -2.45 -4.87
N ILE A 97 -21.04 -1.67 -4.39
CA ILE A 97 -19.62 -1.84 -4.71
C ILE A 97 -18.94 -2.55 -3.53
N SER A 98 -18.15 -3.59 -3.82
CA SER A 98 -17.35 -4.27 -2.80
C SER A 98 -16.27 -3.35 -2.23
N PHE A 99 -16.02 -3.42 -0.92
CA PHE A 99 -15.04 -2.58 -0.25
C PHE A 99 -13.97 -3.41 0.46
N SER A 100 -12.71 -3.02 0.33
CA SER A 100 -11.58 -3.54 1.09
C SER A 100 -10.66 -2.40 1.52
N CYS A 101 -9.94 -2.57 2.62
CA CYS A 101 -8.92 -1.63 3.10
C CYS A 101 -7.70 -2.40 3.56
N ILE A 102 -6.52 -1.92 3.20
CA ILE A 102 -5.22 -2.52 3.54
C ILE A 102 -4.37 -1.45 4.24
N ASN A 103 -4.00 -1.71 5.49
CA ASN A 103 -3.02 -0.91 6.23
C ASN A 103 -1.61 -1.22 5.71
N ASP A 104 -0.83 -0.19 5.45
CA ASP A 104 0.60 -0.24 5.08
C ASP A 104 0.97 -1.35 4.08
N PRO A 105 0.30 -1.37 2.90
CA PRO A 105 0.60 -2.32 1.84
C PRO A 105 2.10 -2.30 1.47
N LEU A 106 2.67 -3.49 1.26
CA LEU A 106 4.11 -3.70 1.11
C LEU A 106 4.70 -2.88 -0.04
N GLU A 107 3.96 -2.70 -1.15
CA GLU A 107 4.39 -1.90 -2.29
C GLU A 107 4.64 -0.43 -1.94
N PHE A 108 3.81 0.17 -1.08
CA PHE A 108 4.01 1.55 -0.62
C PHE A 108 5.05 1.65 0.48
N LYS A 109 5.17 0.62 1.32
CA LYS A 109 6.24 0.54 2.31
C LYS A 109 7.61 0.49 1.63
N HIS A 110 7.78 -0.35 0.61
CA HIS A 110 8.99 -0.36 -0.21
C HIS A 110 9.28 1.00 -0.84
N TYR A 111 8.26 1.65 -1.41
CA TYR A 111 8.41 2.99 -1.99
C TYR A 111 8.91 4.02 -0.97
N GLN A 112 8.32 4.08 0.23
CA GLN A 112 8.77 4.99 1.29
C GLN A 112 10.22 4.70 1.73
N CYS A 113 10.61 3.43 1.74
CA CYS A 113 11.95 3.01 2.12
C CYS A 113 13.04 3.37 1.10
N ILE A 114 12.69 3.76 -0.14
CA ILE A 114 13.67 4.28 -1.10
C ILE A 114 14.29 5.60 -0.58
N GLN A 115 13.48 6.44 0.07
CA GLN A 115 13.93 7.73 0.58
C GLN A 115 14.68 7.60 1.91
N ASN A 116 14.30 6.63 2.75
CA ASN A 116 14.91 6.41 4.05
C ASN A 116 15.17 4.90 4.30
N PRO A 117 16.17 4.31 3.64
CA PRO A 117 16.40 2.86 3.67
C PRO A 117 16.81 2.34 5.05
N PHE A 118 17.37 3.19 5.92
CA PHE A 118 17.83 2.82 7.26
C PHE A 118 16.74 2.94 8.33
N ASN A 119 15.52 3.36 7.97
CA ASN A 119 14.42 3.41 8.93
C ASN A 119 14.15 2.01 9.51
N LYS A 120 13.90 1.93 10.82
CA LYS A 120 13.61 0.65 11.51
C LYS A 120 12.47 -0.15 10.87
N GLN A 121 11.49 0.54 10.28
CA GLN A 121 10.35 -0.04 9.57
C GLN A 121 10.75 -0.65 8.23
N CYS A 122 11.88 -0.22 7.64
CA CYS A 122 12.41 -0.69 6.35
C CYS A 122 13.30 -1.93 6.46
N ARG A 123 13.38 -2.53 7.64
CA ARG A 123 14.04 -3.83 7.82
C ARG A 123 13.12 -4.94 7.35
N PHE A 124 13.11 -5.16 6.04
CA PHE A 124 12.45 -6.32 5.46
C PHE A 124 13.25 -7.58 5.83
N ALA A 125 12.56 -8.66 6.18
CA ALA A 125 13.21 -9.94 6.35
C ALA A 125 13.90 -10.29 5.02
N SER A 126 15.22 -10.48 5.03
CA SER A 126 15.88 -11.11 3.89
C SER A 126 15.26 -12.48 3.70
N SER A 127 14.99 -12.89 2.46
CA SER A 127 14.71 -14.28 2.16
C SER A 127 15.97 -15.08 2.50
N ALA A 128 16.10 -15.50 3.75
CA ALA A 128 17.14 -16.40 4.22
C ALA A 128 16.85 -17.83 3.74
N ASN A 129 16.48 -18.01 2.47
CA ASN A 129 16.47 -19.29 1.79
C ASN A 129 17.77 -19.49 0.98
N SER A 130 18.90 -19.09 1.55
CA SER A 130 20.25 -19.37 1.04
C SER A 130 21.11 -20.19 2.02
N ASN A 131 20.49 -20.85 3.00
CA ASN A 131 21.22 -21.67 3.98
C ASN A 131 20.94 -23.19 3.91
N ARG A 132 20.02 -23.67 3.06
CA ARG A 132 19.89 -25.12 2.82
C ARG A 132 20.96 -25.72 1.91
N PHE A 133 21.55 -24.91 1.02
CA PHE A 133 22.57 -25.39 0.07
C PHE A 133 24.01 -25.37 0.63
N LYS A 134 24.28 -24.58 1.69
CA LYS A 134 25.62 -24.52 2.31
C LYS A 134 25.87 -25.70 3.26
N THR A 135 24.84 -26.22 3.94
CA THR A 135 25.02 -27.35 4.87
C THR A 135 25.17 -28.69 4.14
N LEU A 136 24.69 -28.82 2.90
CA LEU A 136 24.82 -30.06 2.12
C LEU A 136 26.23 -30.26 1.54
N LEU A 137 26.95 -29.18 1.23
CA LEU A 137 28.30 -29.23 0.65
C LEU A 137 29.40 -29.56 1.69
N LEU A 138 29.16 -29.33 2.98
CA LEU A 138 30.11 -29.66 4.04
C LEU A 138 30.03 -31.13 4.49
N LEU A 139 28.95 -31.84 4.15
CA LEU A 139 28.82 -33.26 4.46
C LEU A 139 29.38 -34.16 3.34
N SER A 140 29.50 -33.67 2.10
CA SER A 140 30.14 -34.43 1.01
C SER A 140 31.67 -34.48 1.12
N SER A 141 32.32 -33.50 1.76
CA SER A 141 33.78 -33.53 1.98
C SER A 141 34.22 -34.49 3.08
N LEU A 142 33.32 -34.89 3.98
CA LEU A 142 33.61 -35.89 5.02
C LEU A 142 33.41 -37.34 4.53
N PHE A 143 32.58 -37.57 3.52
CA PHE A 143 32.36 -38.91 2.96
C PHE A 143 33.43 -39.37 1.96
N ILE A 144 34.15 -38.45 1.30
CA ILE A 144 35.22 -38.83 0.36
C ILE A 144 36.48 -39.31 1.10
N CYS A 145 36.71 -38.83 2.33
CA CYS A 145 37.87 -39.23 3.14
C CYS A 145 37.75 -40.63 3.77
N SER A 146 36.54 -41.20 3.87
CA SER A 146 36.34 -42.53 4.46
C SER A 146 36.38 -43.69 3.45
N ILE A 147 36.32 -43.41 2.14
CA ILE A 147 36.24 -44.46 1.11
C ILE A 147 37.58 -44.69 0.40
N THR A 148 38.48 -43.71 0.38
CA THR A 148 39.83 -43.89 -0.19
C THR A 148 40.86 -43.96 0.93
N ASN A 149 41.25 -45.19 1.24
CA ASN A 149 42.34 -45.52 2.16
C ASN A 149 43.69 -45.19 1.52
N SER A 150 43.93 -43.91 1.20
CA SER A 150 45.19 -43.45 0.59
C SER A 150 45.44 -41.97 0.83
N PHE A 151 46.39 -41.72 1.73
CA PHE A 151 47.29 -40.57 1.77
C PHE A 151 46.69 -39.15 1.85
N CYS A 152 46.48 -38.67 3.08
CA CYS A 152 46.77 -37.27 3.40
C CYS A 152 47.83 -37.24 4.52
N ARG A 153 49.10 -37.24 4.10
CA ARG A 153 50.26 -37.02 4.98
C ARG A 153 50.42 -35.50 5.13
N LEU A 154 50.22 -35.01 6.35
CA LEU A 154 50.51 -33.62 6.73
C LEU A 154 52.00 -33.32 6.50
N ASN A 155 52.28 -32.22 5.81
CA ASN A 155 53.51 -31.44 5.97
C ASN A 155 53.10 -30.05 6.44
#